data_AF-A0A936JUK1-F1
#
_entry.id   AF-A0A936JUK1-F1
#
_cell.length_a   1.000
_cell.length_b   1.000
_cell.length_c   1.000
_cell.angle_alpha   90.00
_cell.angle_beta   90.00
_cell.angle_gamma   90.00
#
_symmetry.space_group_name_H-M   'P 1'
#
loop_
_entity.id
_entity.type
_entity.pdbx_description
1 polymer ?
#
loop_
_entity_poly.entity_id
_entity_poly.type
_entity_poly.pdbx_seq_one_letter_code
_entity_poly.pdbx_strand_id
1 'polypeptide(L)'
;NAESCEGSVQTGAGTGLRTLDSAANCVGASETGIGLKADGNATGSSGTTISGSFGAQIAGAADNCRGVVRSGGGTALQAATAANCHGKTDGTGRGLQAATALNCSAESTSNTALQVTINAENCRGEASDSGYGLYCAGNALNCYGSTAAGAYGIYVLGTANTCRGKNDGAGPVEFSLHAAIAIGCTSEKGAIEAANRYLMPASP
;
A
#
# COMPACT_ATOMS: atom_id res chain seq x y z
N ASN A 1 8.44 -12.55 -21.89
CA ASN A 1 8.54 -11.08 -21.71
C ASN A 1 7.56 -10.37 -22.62
N ALA A 2 6.83 -9.38 -22.10
CA ALA A 2 5.89 -8.54 -22.84
C ALA A 2 6.27 -7.07 -22.66
N GLU A 3 6.30 -6.31 -23.75
CA GLU A 3 6.69 -4.90 -23.75
C GLU A 3 5.61 -4.06 -24.45
N SER A 4 5.23 -2.93 -23.86
CA SER A 4 4.26 -1.98 -24.44
C SER A 4 2.94 -2.64 -24.89
N CYS A 5 2.47 -3.62 -24.11
CA CYS A 5 1.24 -4.35 -24.41
C CYS A 5 0.04 -3.68 -23.73
N GLU A 6 -1.09 -3.68 -24.42
CA GLU A 6 -2.38 -3.26 -23.87
C GLU A 6 -3.38 -4.42 -23.93
N GLY A 7 -4.13 -4.61 -22.85
CA GLY A 7 -5.19 -5.60 -22.79
C GLY A 7 -6.36 -5.11 -21.95
N SER A 8 -7.59 -5.34 -22.43
CA SER A 8 -8.79 -4.97 -21.69
C SER A 8 -9.87 -6.05 -21.76
N VAL A 9 -10.58 -6.23 -20.66
CA VAL A 9 -11.80 -7.02 -20.57
C VAL A 9 -12.93 -6.08 -20.17
N GLN A 10 -13.81 -5.80 -21.13
CA GLN A 10 -14.91 -4.83 -20.99
C GLN A 10 -16.15 -5.40 -20.31
N THR A 11 -16.28 -6.73 -20.22
CA THR A 11 -17.39 -7.37 -19.48
C THR A 11 -16.89 -8.66 -18.83
N GLY A 12 -17.26 -8.87 -17.56
CA GLY A 12 -16.99 -10.11 -16.82
C GLY A 12 -15.62 -10.19 -16.12
N ALA A 13 -15.37 -11.32 -15.45
CA ALA A 13 -14.30 -11.49 -14.47
C ALA A 13 -12.93 -11.88 -15.07
N GLY A 14 -12.63 -11.43 -16.30
CA GLY A 14 -11.40 -11.80 -17.00
C GLY A 14 -10.15 -11.06 -16.52
N THR A 15 -8.97 -11.55 -16.92
CA THR A 15 -7.73 -10.80 -16.79
C THR A 15 -7.57 -9.89 -18.01
N GLY A 16 -7.46 -8.57 -17.81
CA GLY A 16 -7.27 -7.58 -18.86
C GLY A 16 -6.04 -7.85 -19.71
N LEU A 17 -4.91 -8.02 -19.04
CA LEU A 17 -3.65 -8.44 -19.64
C LEU A 17 -2.92 -9.42 -18.73
N ARG A 18 -2.56 -10.60 -19.27
CA ARG A 18 -1.72 -11.58 -18.57
C ARG A 18 -0.39 -11.75 -19.29
N THR A 19 0.71 -11.69 -18.53
CA THR A 19 2.06 -11.99 -19.00
C THR A 19 2.62 -13.15 -18.18
N LEU A 20 3.24 -14.13 -18.85
CA LEU A 20 3.77 -15.34 -18.20
C LEU A 20 5.16 -15.13 -17.59
N ASP A 21 5.86 -14.06 -17.99
CA ASP A 21 7.18 -13.68 -17.47
C ASP A 21 7.14 -12.22 -16.99
N SER A 22 8.05 -11.38 -17.49
CA SER A 22 8.09 -9.96 -17.17
C SER A 22 7.15 -9.12 -18.04
N ALA A 23 6.55 -8.09 -17.44
CA ALA A 23 5.79 -7.05 -18.11
C ALA A 23 6.56 -5.70 -18.05
N ALA A 24 6.80 -5.05 -19.18
CA ALA A 24 7.41 -3.73 -19.23
C ALA A 24 6.49 -2.76 -19.97
N ASN A 25 6.14 -1.64 -19.31
CA ASN A 25 5.26 -0.61 -19.88
C ASN A 25 3.92 -1.16 -20.37
N CYS A 26 3.39 -2.17 -19.67
CA CYS A 26 2.16 -2.85 -20.06
C CYS A 26 0.95 -2.25 -19.31
N VAL A 27 -0.19 -2.19 -19.99
CA VAL A 27 -1.44 -1.68 -19.41
C VAL A 27 -2.53 -2.74 -19.49
N GLY A 28 -3.11 -3.08 -18.35
CA GLY A 28 -4.19 -4.05 -18.23
C GLY A 28 -5.43 -3.46 -17.55
N ALA A 29 -6.60 -3.68 -18.15
CA ALA A 29 -7.88 -3.23 -17.60
C ALA A 29 -8.92 -4.35 -17.54
N SER A 30 -9.68 -4.45 -16.45
CA SER A 30 -10.80 -5.40 -16.33
C SER A 30 -11.91 -4.81 -15.47
N GLU A 31 -13.18 -5.07 -15.77
CA GLU A 31 -14.26 -4.59 -14.89
C GLU A 31 -14.21 -5.25 -13.51
N THR A 32 -14.29 -6.58 -13.48
CA THR A 32 -14.50 -7.36 -12.24
C THR A 32 -13.44 -8.43 -11.99
N GLY A 33 -12.43 -8.56 -12.85
CA GLY A 33 -11.36 -9.54 -12.71
C GLY A 33 -10.05 -8.93 -12.24
N ILE A 34 -8.99 -9.14 -13.03
CA ILE A 34 -7.65 -8.61 -12.77
C ILE A 34 -7.31 -7.65 -13.91
N GLY A 35 -6.86 -6.44 -13.61
CA GLY A 35 -6.43 -5.51 -14.65
C GLY A 35 -5.20 -6.04 -15.38
N LEU A 36 -4.09 -6.12 -14.64
CA LEU A 36 -2.81 -6.66 -15.11
C LEU A 36 -2.38 -7.83 -14.23
N LYS A 37 -2.01 -8.96 -14.84
CA LYS A 37 -1.34 -10.08 -14.17
C LYS A 37 0.04 -10.33 -14.77
N ALA A 38 1.08 -10.24 -13.97
CA ALA A 38 2.44 -10.65 -14.33
C ALA A 38 2.86 -11.82 -13.44
N ASP A 39 3.11 -12.98 -14.07
CA ASP A 39 3.59 -14.17 -13.36
C ASP A 39 5.10 -14.07 -13.02
N GLY A 40 5.82 -13.08 -13.57
CA GLY A 40 7.17 -12.68 -13.21
C GLY A 40 7.26 -11.25 -12.64
N ASN A 41 8.23 -10.47 -13.13
CA ASN A 41 8.44 -9.07 -12.71
C ASN A 41 7.57 -8.09 -13.52
N ALA A 42 7.44 -6.86 -13.04
CA ALA A 42 6.88 -5.79 -13.84
C ALA A 42 7.63 -4.47 -13.65
N THR A 43 7.82 -3.74 -14.73
CA THR A 43 8.41 -2.40 -14.73
C THR A 43 7.50 -1.43 -15.48
N GLY A 44 7.23 -0.26 -14.92
CA GLY A 44 6.47 0.80 -15.60
C GLY A 44 5.05 0.40 -16.00
N SER A 45 4.48 -0.64 -15.38
CA SER A 45 3.24 -1.26 -15.82
C SER A 45 2.05 -0.85 -14.95
N SER A 46 0.86 -0.80 -15.54
CA SER A 46 -0.36 -0.34 -14.87
C SER A 46 -1.48 -1.34 -15.00
N GLY A 47 -2.16 -1.61 -13.88
CA GLY A 47 -3.34 -2.45 -13.83
C GLY A 47 -4.53 -1.70 -13.22
N THR A 48 -5.70 -1.81 -13.81
CA THR A 48 -6.89 -1.09 -13.35
C THR A 48 -8.15 -1.96 -13.38
N THR A 49 -8.96 -1.88 -12.34
CA THR A 49 -10.30 -2.48 -12.31
C THR A 49 -11.38 -1.57 -11.74
N ILE A 50 -12.65 -1.94 -11.99
CA ILE A 50 -13.80 -1.28 -11.34
C ILE A 50 -14.05 -1.93 -9.99
N SER A 51 -14.37 -3.21 -9.96
CA SER A 51 -14.68 -3.97 -8.74
C SER A 51 -13.95 -5.32 -8.68
N GLY A 52 -12.85 -5.42 -9.41
CA GLY A 52 -12.07 -6.65 -9.52
C GLY A 52 -11.17 -6.93 -8.32
N SER A 53 -10.68 -8.17 -8.25
CA SER A 53 -9.82 -8.63 -7.16
C SER A 53 -8.49 -7.88 -7.11
N PHE A 54 -7.92 -7.54 -8.27
CA PHE A 54 -6.63 -6.87 -8.36
C PHE A 54 -6.59 -5.82 -9.48
N GLY A 55 -6.09 -4.63 -9.19
CA GLY A 55 -5.69 -3.69 -10.25
C GLY A 55 -4.51 -4.27 -11.02
N ALA A 56 -3.37 -4.43 -10.33
CA ALA A 56 -2.17 -5.12 -10.79
C ALA A 56 -1.78 -6.23 -9.80
N GLN A 57 -1.66 -7.47 -10.29
CA GLN A 57 -1.13 -8.61 -9.55
C GLN A 57 0.20 -9.05 -10.17
N ILE A 58 1.29 -8.84 -9.44
CA ILE A 58 2.66 -9.13 -9.88
C ILE A 58 3.23 -10.17 -8.92
N ALA A 59 3.68 -11.32 -9.42
CA ALA A 59 4.20 -12.38 -8.56
C ALA A 59 5.62 -12.05 -8.05
N GLY A 60 6.44 -11.39 -8.87
CA GLY A 60 7.81 -11.02 -8.56
C GLY A 60 7.97 -9.59 -8.07
N ALA A 61 9.01 -8.92 -8.59
CA ALA A 61 9.32 -7.53 -8.30
C ALA A 61 8.50 -6.59 -9.21
N ALA A 62 7.92 -5.56 -8.60
CA ALA A 62 7.26 -4.45 -9.26
C ALA A 62 8.14 -3.20 -9.11
N ASP A 63 8.55 -2.58 -10.21
CA ASP A 63 9.25 -1.30 -10.21
C ASP A 63 8.46 -0.26 -11.00
N ASN A 64 8.20 0.90 -10.40
CA ASN A 64 7.46 1.99 -11.01
C ASN A 64 6.09 1.52 -11.58
N CYS A 65 5.40 0.64 -10.85
CA CYS A 65 4.12 0.08 -11.27
C CYS A 65 2.94 0.75 -10.57
N ARG A 66 1.79 0.73 -11.23
CA ARG A 66 0.54 1.33 -10.72
C ARG A 66 -0.59 0.33 -10.67
N GLY A 67 -1.35 0.38 -9.58
CA GLY A 67 -2.57 -0.38 -9.40
C GLY A 67 -3.74 0.50 -9.01
N VAL A 68 -4.91 0.31 -9.65
CA VAL A 68 -6.14 1.04 -9.31
C VAL A 68 -7.35 0.10 -9.22
N VAL A 69 -8.14 0.24 -8.17
CA VAL A 69 -9.45 -0.43 -8.00
C VAL A 69 -10.48 0.64 -7.64
N ARG A 70 -11.50 0.86 -8.47
CA ARG A 70 -12.44 1.99 -8.28
C ARG A 70 -13.57 1.74 -7.28
N SER A 71 -13.79 0.49 -6.88
CA SER A 71 -14.85 0.07 -5.96
C SER A 71 -14.62 -1.38 -5.51
N GLY A 72 -15.39 -1.85 -4.52
CA GLY A 72 -15.26 -3.22 -4.03
C GLY A 72 -14.02 -3.46 -3.14
N GLY A 73 -13.72 -4.73 -2.87
CA GLY A 73 -12.73 -5.14 -1.86
C GLY A 73 -11.34 -5.52 -2.40
N GLY A 74 -11.05 -5.24 -3.67
CA GLY A 74 -9.82 -5.66 -4.35
C GLY A 74 -8.56 -4.96 -3.85
N THR A 75 -7.40 -5.57 -4.11
CA THR A 75 -6.10 -4.94 -3.84
C THR A 75 -5.62 -4.21 -5.09
N ALA A 76 -5.33 -2.91 -5.00
CA ALA A 76 -4.99 -2.15 -6.19
C ALA A 76 -3.66 -2.62 -6.80
N LEU A 77 -2.62 -2.78 -5.99
CA LEU A 77 -1.34 -3.36 -6.42
C LEU A 77 -0.88 -4.44 -5.43
N GLN A 78 -0.58 -5.64 -5.93
CA GLN A 78 0.06 -6.71 -5.18
C GLN A 78 1.41 -7.08 -5.82
N ALA A 79 2.48 -7.15 -5.03
CA ALA A 79 3.80 -7.60 -5.47
C ALA A 79 4.56 -8.37 -4.37
N ALA A 80 5.57 -9.17 -4.71
CA ALA A 80 6.47 -9.69 -3.68
C ALA A 80 7.40 -8.58 -3.16
N THR A 81 8.02 -7.85 -4.09
CA THR A 81 8.79 -6.63 -3.80
C THR A 81 8.23 -5.49 -4.62
N ALA A 82 7.93 -4.35 -4.01
CA ALA A 82 7.46 -3.15 -4.68
C ALA A 82 8.49 -2.03 -4.50
N ALA A 83 8.93 -1.43 -5.60
CA ALA A 83 9.82 -0.28 -5.62
C ALA A 83 9.18 0.85 -6.44
N ASN A 84 9.08 2.05 -5.87
CA ASN A 84 8.51 3.22 -6.55
C ASN A 84 7.06 3.00 -7.06
N CYS A 85 6.33 2.09 -6.44
CA CYS A 85 4.98 1.70 -6.86
C CYS A 85 3.89 2.55 -6.20
N HIS A 86 2.75 2.67 -6.87
CA HIS A 86 1.56 3.34 -6.37
C HIS A 86 0.32 2.45 -6.46
N GLY A 87 -0.41 2.32 -5.36
CA GLY A 87 -1.66 1.56 -5.30
C GLY A 87 -2.80 2.37 -4.74
N LYS A 88 -3.92 2.50 -5.46
CA LYS A 88 -5.10 3.25 -5.02
C LYS A 88 -6.37 2.43 -5.11
N THR A 89 -7.14 2.40 -4.02
CA THR A 89 -8.50 1.89 -4.04
C THR A 89 -9.49 2.89 -3.48
N ASP A 90 -10.56 3.13 -4.22
CA ASP A 90 -11.69 3.96 -3.77
C ASP A 90 -12.73 3.11 -2.99
N GLY A 91 -12.53 1.79 -2.92
CA GLY A 91 -13.40 0.83 -2.24
C GLY A 91 -12.97 0.44 -0.83
N THR A 92 -13.31 -0.80 -0.45
CA THR A 92 -13.04 -1.40 0.88
C THR A 92 -11.79 -2.27 0.90
N GLY A 93 -11.06 -2.30 -0.21
CA GLY A 93 -9.85 -3.10 -0.37
C GLY A 93 -8.58 -2.37 0.04
N ARG A 94 -7.43 -2.93 -0.33
CA ARG A 94 -6.10 -2.38 0.01
C ARG A 94 -5.52 -1.60 -1.16
N GLY A 95 -4.80 -0.52 -0.88
CA GLY A 95 -4.12 0.26 -1.93
C GLY A 95 -2.94 -0.54 -2.50
N LEU A 96 -1.98 -0.90 -1.64
CA LEU A 96 -0.81 -1.69 -2.02
C LEU A 96 -0.53 -2.78 -0.99
N GLN A 97 -0.23 -3.99 -1.46
CA GLN A 97 0.26 -5.09 -0.64
C GLN A 97 1.60 -5.59 -1.17
N ALA A 98 2.62 -5.64 -0.32
CA ALA A 98 3.91 -6.24 -0.68
C ALA A 98 4.57 -6.98 0.48
N ALA A 99 5.55 -7.85 0.20
CA ALA A 99 6.43 -8.36 1.26
C ALA A 99 7.46 -7.31 1.65
N THR A 100 8.11 -6.71 0.65
CA THR A 100 9.02 -5.57 0.82
C THR A 100 8.53 -4.39 -0.01
N ALA A 101 8.49 -3.19 0.56
CA ALA A 101 8.10 -1.96 -0.13
C ALA A 101 9.18 -0.89 0.04
N LEU A 102 9.60 -0.27 -1.08
CA LEU A 102 10.61 0.78 -1.13
C LEU A 102 10.06 1.96 -1.93
N ASN A 103 10.05 3.16 -1.35
CA ASN A 103 9.56 4.37 -2.00
C ASN A 103 8.11 4.23 -2.54
N CYS A 104 7.27 3.44 -1.86
CA CYS A 104 5.90 3.18 -2.31
C CYS A 104 4.90 4.16 -1.72
N SER A 105 3.82 4.41 -2.45
CA SER A 105 2.66 5.14 -1.94
C SER A 105 1.38 4.33 -2.10
N ALA A 106 0.47 4.45 -1.16
CA ALA A 106 -0.83 3.81 -1.29
C ALA A 106 -1.97 4.60 -0.64
N GLU A 107 -3.15 4.50 -1.25
CA GLU A 107 -4.40 5.10 -0.79
C GLU A 107 -5.48 4.02 -0.67
N SER A 108 -6.25 4.06 0.41
CA SER A 108 -7.47 3.27 0.57
C SER A 108 -8.56 4.09 1.23
N THR A 109 -9.82 3.89 0.85
CA THR A 109 -10.93 4.50 1.56
C THR A 109 -11.12 3.86 2.92
N SER A 110 -11.37 2.55 2.98
CA SER A 110 -11.88 1.89 4.21
C SER A 110 -11.11 0.62 4.59
N ASN A 111 -9.81 0.59 4.31
CA ASN A 111 -8.91 -0.48 4.74
C ASN A 111 -7.48 0.05 4.95
N THR A 112 -6.56 -0.88 5.18
CA THR A 112 -5.13 -0.62 5.13
C THR A 112 -4.74 -0.10 3.76
N ALA A 113 -4.21 1.12 3.70
CA ALA A 113 -3.74 1.68 2.44
C ALA A 113 -2.49 0.96 1.95
N LEU A 114 -1.46 0.88 2.79
CA LEU A 114 -0.22 0.15 2.51
C LEU A 114 -0.02 -1.00 3.51
N GLN A 115 -0.02 -2.24 3.02
CA GLN A 115 0.24 -3.44 3.83
C GLN A 115 1.56 -4.11 3.44
N VAL A 116 2.48 -4.22 4.40
CA VAL A 116 3.82 -4.78 4.19
C VAL A 116 4.11 -5.88 5.21
N THR A 117 4.73 -7.00 4.80
CA THR A 117 5.00 -8.11 5.73
C THR A 117 6.44 -8.20 6.23
N ILE A 118 7.43 -7.68 5.52
CA ILE A 118 8.86 -7.76 5.88
C ILE A 118 9.43 -6.38 6.18
N ASN A 119 9.65 -5.53 5.17
CA ASN A 119 10.26 -4.21 5.37
C ASN A 119 9.57 -3.15 4.52
N ALA A 120 9.22 -2.03 5.14
CA ALA A 120 8.77 -0.82 4.46
C ALA A 120 9.84 0.27 4.61
N GLU A 121 10.30 0.85 3.51
CA GLU A 121 11.29 1.93 3.51
C GLU A 121 10.81 3.10 2.64
N ASN A 122 10.87 4.32 3.18
CA ASN A 122 10.46 5.55 2.49
C ASN A 122 9.03 5.47 1.94
N CYS A 123 8.13 4.80 2.65
CA CYS A 123 6.79 4.52 2.16
C CYS A 123 5.74 5.46 2.76
N ARG A 124 4.67 5.72 2.00
CA ARG A 124 3.52 6.54 2.41
C ARG A 124 2.22 5.75 2.28
N GLY A 125 1.38 5.74 3.31
CA GLY A 125 0.06 5.11 3.25
C GLY A 125 -1.03 5.99 3.84
N GLU A 126 -2.15 6.16 3.14
CA GLU A 126 -3.25 7.04 3.54
C GLU A 126 -4.61 6.33 3.49
N ALA A 127 -5.24 6.20 4.65
CA ALA A 127 -6.58 5.64 4.81
C ALA A 127 -7.60 6.75 5.09
N SER A 128 -8.53 7.04 4.17
CA SER A 128 -9.39 8.23 4.25
C SER A 128 -10.69 8.08 5.05
N ASP A 129 -11.03 6.86 5.48
CA ASP A 129 -12.16 6.57 6.36
C ASP A 129 -11.70 5.69 7.52
N SER A 130 -11.42 4.41 7.28
CA SER A 130 -11.04 3.45 8.32
C SER A 130 -9.82 2.60 7.95
N GLY A 131 -9.24 1.89 8.94
CA GLY A 131 -8.08 1.01 8.75
C GLY A 131 -6.77 1.62 9.25
N TYR A 132 -5.67 1.28 8.57
CA TYR A 132 -4.34 1.81 8.84
C TYR A 132 -3.86 2.60 7.63
N GLY A 133 -3.18 3.72 7.84
CA GLY A 133 -2.43 4.34 6.74
C GLY A 133 -1.37 3.35 6.24
N LEU A 134 -0.54 2.86 7.16
CA LEU A 134 0.49 1.87 6.89
C LEU A 134 0.49 0.78 7.96
N TYR A 135 0.41 -0.48 7.54
CA TYR A 135 0.62 -1.65 8.37
C TYR A 135 1.92 -2.36 7.95
N CYS A 136 2.81 -2.64 8.89
CA CYS A 136 4.03 -3.41 8.65
C CYS A 136 4.24 -4.49 9.71
N ALA A 137 4.33 -5.76 9.30
CA ALA A 137 4.61 -6.84 10.26
C ALA A 137 6.09 -6.94 10.66
N GLY A 138 7.02 -6.42 9.85
CA GLY A 138 8.44 -6.36 10.20
C GLY A 138 8.86 -4.94 10.57
N ASN A 139 9.78 -4.34 9.80
CA ASN A 139 10.34 -3.03 10.12
C ASN A 139 9.86 -1.93 9.16
N ALA A 140 9.66 -0.73 9.71
CA ALA A 140 9.39 0.47 8.93
C ALA A 140 10.52 1.49 9.14
N LEU A 141 11.10 1.98 8.04
CA LEU A 141 12.14 3.00 8.03
C LEU A 141 11.67 4.21 7.22
N ASN A 142 11.73 5.40 7.80
CA ASN A 142 11.38 6.66 7.14
C ASN A 142 10.00 6.62 6.47
N CYS A 143 9.03 6.01 7.14
CA CYS A 143 7.68 5.85 6.58
C CYS A 143 6.70 6.87 7.17
N TYR A 144 5.71 7.26 6.37
CA TYR A 144 4.57 8.05 6.78
C TYR A 144 3.29 7.24 6.67
N GLY A 145 2.39 7.41 7.63
CA GLY A 145 1.07 6.81 7.57
C GLY A 145 0.03 7.70 8.22
N SER A 146 -1.09 7.90 7.54
CA SER A 146 -2.22 8.67 8.06
C SER A 146 -3.53 7.93 7.96
N THR A 147 -4.41 8.17 8.93
CA THR A 147 -5.80 7.71 8.87
C THR A 147 -6.78 8.79 9.31
N ALA A 148 -7.95 8.85 8.69
CA ALA A 148 -8.99 9.82 9.00
C ALA A 148 -9.87 9.44 10.21
N ALA A 149 -10.24 8.17 10.33
CA ALA A 149 -11.00 7.63 11.47
C ALA A 149 -10.61 6.18 11.82
N GLY A 150 -9.43 5.73 11.36
CA GLY A 150 -8.89 4.41 11.65
C GLY A 150 -8.17 4.28 12.98
N ALA A 151 -7.57 3.10 13.20
CA ALA A 151 -6.95 2.76 14.48
C ALA A 151 -5.60 3.46 14.67
N TYR A 152 -4.74 3.42 13.65
CA TYR A 152 -3.41 4.05 13.67
C TYR A 152 -3.05 4.59 12.29
N GLY A 153 -2.34 5.72 12.25
CA GLY A 153 -1.69 6.16 11.01
C GLY A 153 -0.65 5.15 10.55
N ILE A 154 0.19 4.69 11.48
CA ILE A 154 1.19 3.63 11.28
C ILE A 154 1.02 2.54 12.34
N TYR A 155 1.00 1.27 11.93
CA TYR A 155 1.06 0.13 12.82
C TYR A 155 2.19 -0.82 12.42
N VAL A 156 3.23 -0.91 13.27
CA VAL A 156 4.42 -1.74 13.05
C VAL A 156 4.52 -2.78 14.16
N LEU A 157 4.75 -4.06 13.82
CA LEU A 157 4.98 -5.09 14.85
C LEU A 157 6.47 -5.18 15.27
N GLY A 158 7.40 -4.80 14.39
CA GLY A 158 8.83 -4.73 14.68
C GLY A 158 9.30 -3.32 15.06
N THR A 159 10.34 -2.84 14.38
CA THR A 159 10.95 -1.52 14.64
C THR A 159 10.40 -0.47 13.68
N ALA A 160 9.91 0.63 14.21
CA ALA A 160 9.68 1.87 13.47
C ALA A 160 10.87 2.82 13.71
N ASN A 161 11.55 3.22 12.63
CA ASN A 161 12.69 4.14 12.69
C ASN A 161 12.41 5.37 11.81
N THR A 162 12.45 6.56 12.41
CA THR A 162 12.21 7.84 11.74
C THR A 162 10.85 7.87 11.03
N CYS A 163 9.85 7.20 11.60
CA CYS A 163 8.50 7.14 11.06
C CYS A 163 7.63 8.29 11.58
N ARG A 164 6.66 8.72 10.78
CA ARG A 164 5.70 9.78 11.12
C ARG A 164 4.26 9.30 11.00
N GLY A 165 3.56 9.24 12.11
CA GLY A 165 2.15 8.86 12.16
C GLY A 165 1.22 10.07 12.24
N LYS A 166 0.02 9.93 11.68
CA LYS A 166 -1.09 10.87 11.88
C LYS A 166 -2.40 10.09 12.04
N ASN A 167 -3.17 10.38 13.09
CA ASN A 167 -4.54 9.90 13.22
C ASN A 167 -5.47 11.10 13.39
N ASP A 168 -6.29 11.37 12.38
CA ASP A 168 -7.28 12.45 12.40
C ASP A 168 -8.58 12.08 13.10
N GLY A 169 -8.76 10.81 13.48
CA GLY A 169 -9.99 10.27 14.05
C GLY A 169 -10.34 10.88 15.40
N ALA A 170 -11.60 11.27 15.58
CA ALA A 170 -12.15 11.81 16.83
C ALA A 170 -12.47 10.70 17.88
N GLY A 171 -11.67 9.65 17.93
CA GLY A 171 -11.88 8.48 18.80
C GLY A 171 -11.18 8.59 20.17
N PRO A 172 -11.54 7.73 21.16
CA PRO A 172 -11.03 7.81 22.54
C PRO A 172 -9.55 7.40 22.71
N VAL A 173 -8.93 6.80 21.69
CA VAL A 173 -7.50 6.46 21.65
C VAL A 173 -6.89 7.00 20.37
N GLU A 174 -6.40 8.23 20.41
CA GLU A 174 -5.74 8.85 19.26
C GLU A 174 -4.30 8.35 19.17
N PHE A 175 -4.05 7.10 18.78
CA PHE A 175 -2.68 6.68 18.48
C PHE A 175 -2.37 6.92 17.01
N SER A 176 -1.28 7.64 16.78
CA SER A 176 -0.75 7.93 15.45
C SER A 176 0.13 6.79 14.93
N LEU A 177 0.86 6.16 15.85
CA LEU A 177 1.91 5.19 15.56
C LEU A 177 1.96 4.14 16.66
N HIS A 178 1.93 2.87 16.26
CA HIS A 178 2.26 1.72 17.09
C HIS A 178 3.55 1.07 16.62
N ALA A 179 4.44 0.71 17.54
CA ALA A 179 5.64 -0.09 17.24
C ALA A 179 6.11 -0.91 18.46
N ALA A 180 6.78 -2.04 18.27
CA ALA A 180 7.49 -2.67 19.38
C ALA A 180 8.67 -1.79 19.83
N ILE A 181 9.40 -1.22 18.87
CA ILE A 181 10.50 -0.28 19.09
C ILE A 181 10.27 0.95 18.22
N ALA A 182 10.19 2.14 18.82
CA ALA A 182 10.10 3.40 18.10
C ALA A 182 11.39 4.22 18.29
N ILE A 183 12.15 4.42 17.22
CA ILE A 183 13.39 5.20 17.19
C ILE A 183 13.17 6.41 16.30
N GLY A 184 13.42 7.61 16.81
CA GLY A 184 13.27 8.85 16.05
C GLY A 184 11.87 9.08 15.47
N CYS A 185 10.83 8.43 15.97
CA CYS A 185 9.49 8.57 15.42
C CYS A 185 8.83 9.87 15.89
N THR A 186 7.94 10.42 15.06
CA THR A 186 7.14 11.61 15.36
C THR A 186 5.66 11.34 15.11
N SER A 187 4.82 12.15 15.75
CA SER A 187 3.38 12.16 15.53
C SER A 187 2.96 13.57 15.09
N GLU A 188 2.15 13.67 14.05
CA GLU A 188 1.48 14.93 13.68
C GLU A 188 0.19 15.14 14.47
N LYS A 189 -0.55 14.06 14.73
CA LYS A 189 -1.78 14.06 15.51
C LYS A 189 -2.00 12.67 16.11
N GLY A 190 -2.21 12.64 17.42
CA GLY A 190 -2.26 11.44 18.24
C GLY A 190 -0.96 11.15 19.00
N ALA A 191 -0.97 10.16 19.89
CA ALA A 191 0.17 9.69 20.66
C ALA A 191 0.97 8.62 19.89
N ILE A 192 2.20 8.36 20.36
CA ILE A 192 3.02 7.22 19.92
C ILE A 192 2.93 6.15 21.00
N GLU A 193 2.52 4.95 20.61
CA GLU A 193 2.52 3.76 21.44
C GLU A 193 3.70 2.87 21.06
N ALA A 194 4.64 2.67 21.99
CA ALA A 194 5.66 1.66 21.82
C ALA A 194 6.17 1.10 23.16
N ALA A 195 6.63 -0.15 23.12
CA ALA A 195 7.22 -0.81 24.28
C ALA A 195 8.59 -0.19 24.64
N ASN A 196 9.40 0.17 23.64
CA ASN A 196 10.64 0.93 23.81
C ASN A 196 10.62 2.21 22.96
N ARG A 197 10.88 3.36 23.58
CA ARG A 197 10.74 4.69 22.96
C ARG A 197 12.03 5.48 23.03
N TYR A 198 12.58 5.81 21.86
CA TYR A 198 13.70 6.73 21.67
C TYR A 198 13.26 7.85 20.72
N LEU A 199 12.35 8.73 21.18
CA LEU A 199 11.63 9.67 20.31
C LEU A 199 12.43 10.95 20.00
N MET A 200 12.11 11.60 18.87
CA MET A 200 12.58 12.96 18.61
C MET A 200 11.77 13.98 19.44
N PRO A 201 12.34 15.12 19.82
CA PRO A 201 11.58 16.20 20.44
C PRO A 201 10.45 16.68 19.51
N ALA A 202 9.28 16.99 20.08
CA ALA A 202 8.19 17.60 19.33
C ALA A 202 8.65 18.95 18.77
N SER A 203 8.50 19.17 17.47
CA SER A 203 8.75 20.47 16.85
C SER A 203 7.70 21.50 17.35
N PRO A 204 8.12 22.74 17.67
CA PRO A 204 7.28 23.77 18.29
C PRO A 204 6.11 24.24 17.43
#